data_AF-A0A7S1FRU2-F1
#
_entry.id   AF-A0A7S1FRU2-F1
#
_cell.length_a   1.000
_cell.length_b   1.000
_cell.length_c   1.000
_cell.angle_alpha   90.00
_cell.angle_beta   90.00
_cell.angle_gamma   90.00
#
_symmetry.space_group_name_H-M   'P 1'
#
loop_
_entity.id
_entity.type
_entity.pdbx_description
1 polymer ?
#
loop_
_entity_poly.entity_id
_entity_poly.type
_entity_poly.pdbx_seq_one_letter_code
_entity_poly.pdbx_strand_id
1 'polypeptide(L)'
;DCTYGEAVLAVGLIDEYGDGGNCPSGDASVTFGRWNTASGTFSTVTGGHINVASGYSSFVSGGRYNRATGSYSSVSGGAFNKASGDNSSVTGGNSNEAT
;
A
#
# COMPACT_ATOMS: atom_id res chain seq x y z
N ASP A 1 -7.77 8.33 -11.95
CA ASP A 1 -6.57 8.18 -12.80
C ASP A 1 -5.36 7.84 -11.96
N CYS A 2 -4.65 6.79 -12.36
CA CYS A 2 -3.36 6.44 -11.77
C CYS A 2 -2.26 6.65 -12.81
N THR A 3 -1.31 7.52 -12.52
CA THR A 3 -0.07 7.63 -13.29
C THR A 3 0.96 6.70 -12.68
N TYR A 4 1.46 5.75 -13.45
CA TYR A 4 2.44 4.78 -12.97
C TYR A 4 3.80 5.46 -12.84
N GLY A 5 4.55 5.08 -11.81
CA GLY A 5 5.96 5.49 -11.67
C GLY A 5 6.87 4.72 -12.64
N GLU A 6 8.16 5.01 -12.57
CA GLU A 6 9.18 4.27 -13.32
C GLU A 6 9.44 2.90 -12.68
N ALA A 7 9.71 1.87 -13.50
CA ALA A 7 10.08 0.52 -13.04
C ALA A 7 9.10 -0.14 -12.04
N VAL A 8 7.80 -0.09 -12.35
CA VAL A 8 6.73 -0.60 -11.46
C VAL A 8 6.20 -1.99 -11.83
N LEU A 9 5.58 -2.66 -10.87
CA LEU A 9 4.78 -3.88 -11.08
C LEU A 9 3.38 -3.71 -10.48
N ALA A 10 2.34 -3.96 -11.29
CA ALA A 10 0.94 -3.98 -10.86
C ALA A 10 0.31 -5.33 -11.21
N VAL A 11 -0.21 -6.05 -10.22
CA VAL A 11 -0.96 -7.30 -10.42
C VAL A 11 -2.33 -7.16 -9.75
N GLY A 12 -3.35 -6.91 -10.56
CA GLY A 12 -4.70 -6.57 -10.09
C GLY A 12 -5.72 -7.69 -10.28
N LEU A 13 -6.71 -7.77 -9.40
CA LEU A 13 -8.03 -8.31 -9.75
C LEU A 13 -8.88 -7.16 -10.28
N ILE A 14 -9.29 -7.26 -11.55
CA ILE A 14 -10.30 -6.38 -12.15
C ILE A 14 -11.66 -7.07 -12.07
N ASP A 15 -12.71 -6.33 -11.73
CA ASP A 15 -14.08 -6.83 -11.83
C ASP A 15 -14.59 -6.75 -13.28
N GLU A 16 -15.81 -7.23 -13.51
CA GLU A 16 -16.44 -7.30 -14.84
C GLU A 16 -16.64 -5.93 -15.50
N TYR A 17 -16.56 -4.84 -14.72
CA TYR A 17 -16.63 -3.47 -15.20
C TYR A 17 -15.26 -2.87 -15.50
N GLY A 18 -14.18 -3.63 -15.27
CA GLY A 18 -12.80 -3.14 -15.39
C GLY A 18 -12.33 -2.32 -14.20
N ASP A 19 -13.13 -2.22 -13.13
CA ASP A 19 -12.78 -1.54 -11.90
C ASP A 19 -11.98 -2.50 -11.00
N GLY A 20 -10.87 -2.03 -10.42
CA GLY A 20 -10.04 -2.92 -9.60
C GLY A 20 -8.55 -2.62 -9.65
N GLY A 21 -8.14 -1.78 -10.59
CA GLY A 21 -6.74 -1.44 -10.84
C GLY A 21 -6.02 -0.98 -9.58
N ASN A 22 -4.81 -1.50 -9.39
CA ASN A 22 -3.87 -0.97 -8.42
C ASN A 22 -3.15 0.25 -8.99
N CYS A 23 -2.60 1.08 -8.11
CA CYS A 23 -1.90 2.29 -8.45
C CYS A 23 -0.48 2.34 -7.84
N PRO A 24 0.52 1.72 -8.49
CA PRO A 24 1.92 1.92 -8.17
C PRO A 24 2.45 3.21 -8.82
N SER A 25 2.16 4.37 -8.21
CA SER A 25 2.57 5.68 -8.74
C SER A 25 3.95 6.15 -8.27
N GLY A 26 4.57 5.44 -7.32
CA GLY A 26 5.95 5.71 -6.90
C GLY A 26 6.96 4.97 -7.79
N ASP A 27 8.15 5.53 -7.98
CA ASP A 27 9.21 4.85 -8.72
C ASP A 27 9.66 3.57 -7.98
N ALA A 28 9.95 2.52 -8.74
CA ALA A 28 10.30 1.19 -8.26
C ALA A 28 9.29 0.62 -7.24
N SER A 29 7.99 0.92 -7.42
CA SER A 29 6.92 0.45 -6.54
C SER A 29 6.21 -0.80 -7.06
N VAL A 30 5.63 -1.55 -6.13
CA VAL A 30 4.97 -2.82 -6.42
C VAL A 30 3.59 -2.88 -5.76
N THR A 31 2.58 -3.29 -6.51
CA THR A 31 1.21 -3.49 -5.99
C THR A 31 0.59 -4.78 -6.48
N PHE A 32 0.03 -5.55 -5.54
CA PHE A 32 -0.82 -6.72 -5.82
C PHE A 32 -2.21 -6.52 -5.20
N GLY A 33 -3.24 -7.25 -5.65
CA GLY A 33 -4.57 -7.25 -5.02
C GLY A 33 -5.58 -6.36 -5.75
N ARG A 34 -6.48 -5.67 -5.03
CA ARG A 34 -7.51 -4.82 -5.62
C ARG A 34 -7.50 -3.42 -4.99
N TRP A 35 -7.51 -2.39 -5.82
CA TRP A 35 -7.57 -0.98 -5.41
C TRP A 35 -6.46 -0.55 -4.43
N ASN A 36 -5.28 -1.16 -4.52
CA ASN A 36 -4.15 -0.79 -3.67
C ASN A 36 -3.32 0.33 -4.30
N THR A 37 -2.73 1.19 -3.48
CA THR A 37 -1.86 2.30 -3.92
C THR A 37 -0.48 2.17 -3.30
N ALA A 38 0.57 2.18 -4.12
CA ALA A 38 1.96 2.31 -3.69
C ALA A 38 2.54 3.58 -4.34
N SER A 39 2.46 4.71 -3.64
CA SER A 39 2.80 6.02 -4.19
C SER A 39 4.15 6.57 -3.74
N GLY A 40 4.78 5.93 -2.75
CA GLY A 40 6.14 6.28 -2.33
C GLY A 40 7.19 5.62 -3.22
N THR A 41 8.35 6.24 -3.41
CA THR A 41 9.49 5.58 -4.04
C THR A 41 9.89 4.33 -3.25
N PHE A 42 10.12 3.21 -3.93
CA PHE A 42 10.37 1.88 -3.36
C PHE A 42 9.24 1.33 -2.47
N SER A 43 8.04 1.93 -2.51
CA SER A 43 6.92 1.45 -1.70
C SER A 43 6.32 0.16 -2.25
N THR A 44 5.74 -0.65 -1.37
CA THR A 44 5.19 -1.95 -1.76
C THR A 44 3.89 -2.25 -1.03
N VAL A 45 2.91 -2.73 -1.78
CA VAL A 45 1.71 -3.38 -1.26
C VAL A 45 1.61 -4.79 -1.84
N THR A 46 1.83 -5.83 -1.04
CA THR A 46 1.89 -7.22 -1.53
C THR A 46 0.52 -7.90 -1.67
N GLY A 47 -0.58 -7.22 -1.35
CA GLY A 47 -1.93 -7.75 -1.59
C GLY A 47 -3.04 -7.01 -0.86
N GLY A 48 -4.22 -7.64 -0.81
CA GLY A 48 -5.37 -7.13 -0.08
C GLY A 48 -6.24 -6.14 -0.86
N HIS A 49 -7.01 -5.34 -0.13
CA HIS A 49 -8.05 -4.47 -0.68
C HIS A 49 -7.99 -3.05 -0.09
N ILE A 50 -7.74 -2.05 -0.94
CA ILE A 50 -7.67 -0.63 -0.57
C ILE A 50 -6.60 -0.35 0.51
N ASN A 51 -5.39 -0.83 0.30
CA ASN A 51 -4.23 -0.50 1.13
C ASN A 51 -3.40 0.62 0.47
N VAL A 52 -2.72 1.41 1.28
CA VAL A 52 -1.90 2.54 0.81
C VAL A 52 -0.50 2.46 1.44
N ALA A 53 0.54 2.37 0.61
CA ALA A 53 1.92 2.59 0.99
C ALA A 53 2.42 3.87 0.30
N SER A 54 2.48 4.99 1.01
CA SER A 54 2.76 6.31 0.42
C SER A 54 4.04 6.97 0.92
N GLY A 55 4.66 6.44 1.99
CA GLY A 55 5.97 6.91 2.45
C GLY A 55 7.12 6.33 1.62
N TYR A 56 8.29 6.96 1.65
CA TYR A 56 9.51 6.44 1.03
C TYR A 56 9.83 5.06 1.63
N SER A 57 10.03 4.03 0.79
CA SER A 57 10.25 2.63 1.23
C SER A 57 9.21 2.10 2.22
N SER A 58 7.96 2.60 2.15
CA SER A 58 6.87 2.11 3.01
C SER A 58 6.32 0.78 2.52
N PHE A 59 5.78 -0.02 3.45
CA PHE A 59 5.35 -1.38 3.18
C PHE A 59 3.98 -1.69 3.80
N VAL A 60 3.09 -2.29 3.02
CA VAL A 60 1.87 -2.92 3.54
C VAL A 60 1.79 -4.36 3.02
N SER A 61 1.82 -5.33 3.95
CA SER A 61 1.82 -6.75 3.55
C SER A 61 0.47 -7.24 3.00
N GLY A 62 -0.62 -6.50 3.25
CA GLY A 62 -1.97 -6.86 2.82
C GLY A 62 -3.03 -6.45 3.83
N GLY A 63 -4.18 -7.12 3.78
CA GLY A 63 -5.35 -6.78 4.59
C GLY A 63 -6.28 -5.77 3.91
N ARG A 64 -6.99 -4.96 4.69
CA ARG A 64 -7.99 -4.02 4.16
C ARG A 64 -7.87 -2.64 4.80
N TYR A 65 -7.81 -1.57 4.00
CA TYR A 65 -7.72 -0.19 4.50
C TYR A 65 -6.50 0.11 5.40
N ASN A 66 -5.39 -0.59 5.20
CA ASN A 66 -4.15 -0.29 5.91
C ASN A 66 -3.38 0.84 5.23
N ARG A 67 -2.71 1.68 6.02
CA ARG A 67 -1.97 2.86 5.56
C ARG A 67 -0.57 2.91 6.17
N ALA A 68 0.48 2.78 5.35
CA ALA A 68 1.86 3.06 5.72
C ALA A 68 2.30 4.36 5.04
N THR A 69 2.30 5.49 5.77
CA THR A 69 2.50 6.83 5.20
C THR A 69 3.80 7.50 5.62
N GLY A 70 4.43 7.06 6.71
CA GLY A 70 5.76 7.53 7.11
C GLY A 70 6.88 6.90 6.28
N SER A 71 8.05 7.53 6.24
CA SER A 71 9.23 6.95 5.59
C SER A 71 9.66 5.69 6.34
N TYR A 72 9.96 4.61 5.61
CA TYR A 72 10.27 3.29 6.19
C TYR A 72 9.17 2.72 7.11
N SER A 73 7.94 3.23 7.02
CA SER A 73 6.83 2.73 7.82
C SER A 73 6.31 1.39 7.30
N SER A 74 5.74 0.59 8.20
CA SER A 74 5.22 -0.74 7.86
C SER A 74 3.88 -1.06 8.52
N VAL A 75 3.01 -1.74 7.77
CA VAL A 75 1.83 -2.43 8.31
C VAL A 75 1.83 -3.88 7.87
N SER A 76 1.96 -4.81 8.82
CA SER A 76 2.06 -6.24 8.51
C SER A 76 0.73 -6.89 8.11
N GLY A 77 -0.41 -6.22 8.31
CA GLY A 77 -1.72 -6.70 7.88
C GLY A 77 -2.87 -6.21 8.76
N GLY A 78 -3.99 -6.93 8.76
CA GLY A 78 -5.19 -6.57 9.52
C GLY A 78 -6.10 -5.59 8.76
N ALA A 79 -6.83 -4.75 9.49
CA ALA A 79 -7.71 -3.77 8.87
C ALA A 79 -7.67 -2.40 9.53
N PHE A 80 -7.76 -1.34 8.73
CA PHE A 80 -7.80 0.06 9.20
C PHE A 80 -6.58 0.49 10.05
N ASN A 81 -5.45 -0.18 9.91
CA ASN A 81 -4.24 0.19 10.63
C ASN A 81 -3.49 1.35 9.94
N LYS A 82 -2.81 2.19 10.72
CA LYS A 82 -2.06 3.34 10.22
C LYS A 82 -0.67 3.44 10.85
N ALA A 83 0.38 3.34 10.04
CA ALA A 83 1.75 3.63 10.40
C ALA A 83 2.17 4.95 9.74
N SER A 84 2.03 6.08 10.44
CA SER A 84 2.30 7.42 9.91
C SER A 84 3.61 8.05 10.34
N GLY A 85 4.23 7.55 11.41
CA GLY A 85 5.56 8.00 11.83
C GLY A 85 6.66 7.47 10.93
N ASP A 86 7.76 8.21 10.79
CA ASP A 86 8.97 7.68 10.16
C ASP A 86 9.50 6.51 10.99
N ASN A 87 9.82 5.39 10.33
CA ASN A 87 10.20 4.11 10.93
C ASN A 87 9.13 3.46 11.83
N SER A 88 7.88 3.92 11.76
CA SER A 88 6.78 3.34 12.55
C SER A 88 6.37 1.96 12.03
N SER A 89 5.84 1.12 12.93
CA SER A 89 5.34 -0.20 12.55
C SER A 89 4.04 -0.51 13.27
N VAL A 90 3.07 -1.03 12.52
CA VAL A 90 1.89 -1.69 13.06
C VAL A 90 1.92 -3.16 12.68
N THR A 91 2.01 -4.03 13.67
CA THR A 91 2.17 -5.48 13.47
C THR A 91 0.89 -6.19 13.04
N GLY A 92 -0.27 -5.53 13.10
CA GLY A 92 -1.56 -6.08 12.66
C GLY A 92 -2.72 -5.58 13.51
N GLY A 93 -3.84 -6.32 13.49
CA GLY A 93 -5.04 -6.01 14.27
C GLY A 93 -6.06 -5.13 13.53
N ASN A 94 -6.90 -4.43 14.28
CA ASN A 94 -7.93 -3.54 13.73
C ASN A 94 -7.78 -2.14 14.34
N SER A 95 -7.66 -1.11 13.49
CA SER A 95 -7.67 0.30 13.90
C SER A 95 -6.54 0.73 14.84
N ASN A 96 -5.34 0.19 14.68
CA ASN A 96 -4.15 0.63 15.40
C ASN A 96 -3.47 1.80 14.68
N GLU A 97 -2.84 2.71 15.44
CA GLU A 97 -2.08 3.85 14.91
C GLU A 97 -0.69 3.95 15.55
N ALA A 98 0.33 4.20 14.73
CA ALA A 98 1.70 4.49 15.15
C ALA A 98 2.19 5.77 14.45
N THR A 99 2.69 6.74 15.21
CA THR A 99 3.03 8.11 14.76
C THR A 99 4.44 8.50 15.12
#